data_AF-A0A4Y2UJ84-F1
#
_entry.id   AF-A0A4Y2UJ84-F1
#
_cell.length_a   1.000
_cell.length_b   1.000
_cell.length_c   1.000
_cell.angle_alpha   90.00
_cell.angle_beta   90.00
_cell.angle_gamma   90.00
#
_symmetry.space_group_name_H-M   'P 1'
#
loop_
_entity.id
_entity.type
_entity.pdbx_description
1 polymer ?
#
loop_
_entity_poly.entity_id
_entity_poly.type
_entity_poly.pdbx_seq_one_letter_code
_entity_poly.pdbx_strand_id
1 'polypeptide(L)'
;MKVRNSTYPKDEEYVRKLFDQCHDQIFPVSGLMLQQKAEDFAKEIDSNIQFKAGNGWLENFKKMHNIVFRKLCGENASADESFYEEWLSELPSLLKDYKSDDVFNADKTGLFFQCLPNKTAAFKGEEYHGGKQSKFRVTVLLTSSYDRTIQKAKVLC
;
A
#
# COMPACT_ATOMS: atom_id res chain seq x y z
N MET A 1 -2.50 17.60 -26.92
CA MET A 1 -3.31 16.73 -26.03
C MET A 1 -4.42 17.62 -25.45
N LYS A 2 -5.71 17.32 -25.68
CA LYS A 2 -6.80 18.14 -25.12
C LYS A 2 -6.88 17.91 -23.60
N VAL A 3 -6.46 18.89 -22.82
CA VAL A 3 -6.71 18.94 -21.37
C VAL A 3 -8.21 19.24 -21.24
N ARG A 4 -8.98 18.30 -20.69
CA ARG A 4 -10.37 18.57 -20.33
C ARG A 4 -10.33 19.33 -19.02
N ASN A 5 -10.94 20.51 -18.98
CA ASN A 5 -11.13 21.24 -17.73
C ASN A 5 -11.99 20.41 -16.77
N SER A 6 -11.67 20.48 -15.49
CA SER A 6 -12.43 19.80 -14.45
C SER A 6 -13.88 20.27 -14.45
N THR A 7 -14.82 19.32 -14.34
CA THR A 7 -16.25 19.63 -14.20
C THR A 7 -16.51 20.42 -12.91
N TYR A 8 -15.66 20.26 -11.91
CA TYR A 8 -15.73 20.92 -10.62
C TYR A 8 -14.33 21.48 -10.32
N PRO A 9 -14.09 22.79 -10.52
CA PRO A 9 -12.75 23.36 -10.39
C PRO A 9 -12.34 23.63 -8.93
N LYS A 10 -13.32 23.85 -8.03
CA LYS A 10 -13.09 24.32 -6.66
C LYS A 10 -12.72 23.20 -5.70
N ASP A 11 -13.46 22.09 -5.73
CA ASP A 11 -13.10 20.82 -5.08
C ASP A 11 -11.72 20.34 -5.54
N GLU A 12 -11.41 20.40 -6.83
CA GLU A 12 -10.09 20.02 -7.33
C GLU A 12 -8.96 20.87 -6.73
N GLU A 13 -9.18 22.19 -6.59
CA GLU A 13 -8.24 23.10 -5.92
C GLU A 13 -8.02 22.74 -4.44
N TYR A 14 -9.10 22.37 -3.72
CA TYR A 14 -9.00 21.93 -2.33
C TYR A 14 -8.25 20.61 -2.19
N VAL A 15 -8.51 19.64 -3.07
CA VAL A 15 -7.76 18.38 -3.09
C VAL A 15 -6.28 18.64 -3.38
N ARG A 16 -5.98 19.57 -4.30
CA ARG A 16 -4.60 19.96 -4.59
C ARG A 16 -3.91 20.56 -3.37
N LYS A 17 -4.54 21.51 -2.69
CA LYS A 17 -4.00 22.11 -1.45
C LYS A 17 -3.76 21.06 -0.36
N LEU A 18 -4.70 20.13 -0.18
CA LEU A 18 -4.53 19.02 0.76
C LEU A 18 -3.33 18.14 0.38
N PHE A 19 -3.19 17.82 -0.91
CA PHE A 19 -2.07 17.03 -1.41
C PHE A 19 -0.73 17.72 -1.12
N ASP A 20 -0.61 19.01 -1.43
CA ASP A 20 0.60 19.80 -1.19
C ASP A 20 0.94 19.83 0.31
N GLN A 21 -0.05 20.07 1.19
CA GLN A 21 0.15 20.05 2.65
C GLN A 21 0.64 18.70 3.18
N CYS A 22 0.05 17.59 2.71
CA CYS A 22 0.50 16.27 3.09
C CYS A 22 1.91 15.99 2.57
N HIS A 23 2.21 16.40 1.34
CA HIS A 23 3.52 16.24 0.74
C HIS A 23 4.61 16.99 1.51
N ASP A 24 4.36 18.26 1.88
CA ASP A 24 5.28 19.09 2.66
C ASP A 24 5.58 18.51 4.05
N GLN A 25 4.61 17.80 4.64
CA GLN A 25 4.75 17.10 5.92
C GLN A 25 5.28 15.67 5.79
N ILE A 26 5.67 15.26 4.58
CA ILE A 26 6.14 13.92 4.25
C ILE A 26 5.09 12.84 4.62
N PHE A 27 3.82 13.20 4.59
CA PHE A 27 2.70 12.33 4.94
C PHE A 27 2.23 11.56 3.69
N PRO A 28 2.24 10.21 3.71
CA PRO A 28 1.83 9.42 2.56
C PRO A 28 0.36 9.62 2.22
N VAL A 29 0.07 9.91 0.95
CA VAL A 29 -1.30 10.05 0.46
C VAL A 29 -1.59 9.00 -0.61
N SER A 30 -2.66 8.23 -0.42
CA SER A 30 -3.14 7.26 -1.41
C SER A 30 -4.14 7.85 -2.40
N GLY A 31 -4.35 7.14 -3.51
CA GLY A 31 -5.41 7.43 -4.46
C GLY A 31 -6.80 7.42 -3.83
N LEU A 32 -7.09 6.42 -2.99
CA LEU A 32 -8.38 6.32 -2.30
C LEU A 32 -8.62 7.50 -1.35
N MET A 33 -7.58 8.00 -0.67
CA MET A 33 -7.70 9.18 0.18
C MET A 33 -8.03 10.44 -0.63
N LEU A 34 -7.37 10.64 -1.78
CA LEU A 34 -7.67 11.76 -2.67
C LEU A 34 -9.09 11.69 -3.22
N GLN A 35 -9.55 10.49 -3.61
CA GLN A 35 -10.92 10.27 -4.09
C GLN A 35 -11.94 10.58 -2.99
N GLN A 36 -11.75 10.05 -1.79
CA GLN A 36 -12.63 10.33 -0.65
C GLN A 36 -12.68 11.83 -0.35
N LYS A 37 -11.52 12.50 -0.30
CA LYS A 37 -11.46 13.92 0.00
C LYS A 37 -12.09 14.79 -1.08
N ALA A 38 -12.01 14.40 -2.35
CA ALA A 38 -12.71 15.08 -3.43
C ALA A 38 -14.24 14.97 -3.26
N GLU A 39 -14.75 13.79 -2.88
CA GLU A 39 -16.18 13.62 -2.58
C GLU A 39 -16.62 14.40 -1.34
N ASP A 40 -15.80 14.44 -0.29
CA ASP A 40 -16.07 15.22 0.92
C ASP A 40 -16.16 16.72 0.59
N PHE A 41 -15.15 17.27 -0.11
CA PHE A 41 -15.13 18.68 -0.49
C PHE A 41 -16.27 19.06 -1.42
N ALA A 42 -16.64 18.18 -2.36
CA ALA A 42 -17.80 18.43 -3.22
C ALA A 42 -19.09 18.57 -2.40
N LYS A 43 -19.31 17.68 -1.41
CA LYS A 43 -20.48 17.75 -0.51
C LYS A 43 -20.47 18.95 0.41
N GLU A 44 -19.30 19.40 0.85
CA GLU A 44 -19.16 20.62 1.66
C GLU A 44 -19.50 21.89 0.84
N ILE A 45 -19.19 21.90 -0.45
CA ILE A 45 -19.52 23.02 -1.36
C ILE A 45 -21.01 23.02 -1.70
N ASP A 46 -21.57 21.86 -2.02
CA ASP A 46 -22.99 21.68 -2.32
C ASP A 46 -23.47 20.32 -1.80
N SER A 47 -24.31 20.34 -0.77
CA SER A 47 -24.82 19.13 -0.12
C SER A 47 -25.72 18.29 -1.01
N ASN A 48 -26.24 18.84 -2.12
CA ASN A 48 -27.08 18.12 -3.08
C ASN A 48 -26.27 17.53 -4.24
N ILE A 49 -24.95 17.78 -4.29
CA ILE A 49 -24.12 17.33 -5.41
C ILE A 49 -23.92 15.81 -5.38
N GLN A 50 -24.15 15.17 -6.52
CA GLN A 50 -23.92 13.73 -6.73
C GLN A 50 -22.57 13.52 -7.42
N PHE A 51 -21.50 14.06 -6.83
CA PHE A 51 -20.14 13.87 -7.35
C PHE A 51 -19.54 12.55 -6.83
N LYS A 52 -18.89 11.80 -7.73
CA LYS A 52 -18.16 10.58 -7.42
C LYS A 52 -16.75 10.66 -8.01
N ALA A 53 -15.75 10.54 -7.16
CA ALA A 53 -14.35 10.60 -7.55
C ALA A 53 -13.86 9.23 -8.01
N GLY A 54 -14.37 8.75 -9.16
CA GLY A 54 -13.98 7.46 -9.72
C GLY A 54 -12.53 7.41 -10.22
N ASN A 55 -12.10 6.23 -10.69
CA ASN A 55 -10.73 6.05 -11.19
C ASN A 55 -10.36 7.01 -12.32
N GLY A 56 -11.29 7.29 -13.24
CA GLY A 56 -11.06 8.23 -14.34
C GLY A 56 -10.85 9.68 -13.86
N TRP A 57 -11.51 10.10 -12.78
CA TRP A 57 -11.24 11.40 -12.16
C TRP A 57 -9.84 11.43 -11.55
N LEU A 58 -9.47 10.38 -10.78
CA LEU A 58 -8.16 10.29 -10.16
C LEU A 58 -7.02 10.26 -11.18
N GLU A 59 -7.19 9.58 -12.32
CA GLU A 59 -6.22 9.57 -13.42
C GLU A 59 -6.06 10.95 -14.05
N ASN A 60 -7.16 11.67 -14.29
CA ASN A 60 -7.12 13.03 -14.82
C ASN A 60 -6.47 13.99 -13.83
N PHE A 61 -6.85 13.93 -12.55
CA PHE A 61 -6.24 14.73 -11.48
C PHE A 61 -4.72 14.55 -11.44
N LYS A 62 -4.25 13.30 -11.40
CA LYS A 62 -2.81 13.00 -11.44
C LYS A 62 -2.12 13.61 -12.66
N LYS A 63 -2.73 13.46 -13.82
CA LYS A 63 -2.16 13.93 -15.08
C LYS A 63 -2.12 15.46 -15.14
N MET A 64 -3.16 16.14 -14.67
CA MET A 64 -3.23 17.60 -14.62
C MET A 64 -2.20 18.19 -13.65
N HIS A 65 -1.97 17.51 -12.53
CA HIS A 65 -1.07 17.98 -11.47
C HIS A 65 0.33 17.34 -11.49
N ASN A 66 0.66 16.54 -12.53
CA ASN A 66 1.92 15.81 -12.67
C ASN A 66 2.27 14.90 -11.47
N ILE A 67 1.26 14.24 -10.91
CA ILE A 67 1.39 13.35 -9.75
C ILE A 67 1.53 11.89 -10.20
N VAL A 68 2.44 11.15 -9.57
CA VAL A 68 2.62 9.70 -9.75
C VAL A 68 2.63 8.97 -8.41
N PHE A 69 1.95 7.83 -8.33
CA PHE A 69 2.01 6.94 -7.16
C PHE A 69 3.17 5.97 -7.30
N ARG A 70 4.15 6.04 -6.40
CA ARG A 70 5.28 5.10 -6.36
C ARG A 70 5.08 4.05 -5.27
N LYS A 71 5.52 2.82 -5.52
CA LYS A 71 5.58 1.76 -4.50
C LYS A 71 6.84 2.02 -3.67
N LEU A 72 6.67 2.19 -2.36
CA LEU A 72 7.80 2.19 -1.42
C LEU A 72 8.22 0.73 -1.22
N CYS A 73 9.24 0.26 -1.94
CA CYS A 73 9.85 -1.06 -1.68
C CYS A 73 10.91 -0.89 -0.60
N GLY A 74 10.71 -1.52 0.56
CA GLY A 74 11.59 -1.44 1.72
C GLY A 74 12.68 -2.52 1.77
N GLU A 75 12.68 -3.51 0.88
CA GLU A 75 13.60 -4.65 0.95
C GLU A 75 14.06 -5.05 -0.45
N ASN A 76 15.24 -4.58 -0.86
CA ASN A 76 16.06 -5.30 -1.83
C ASN A 76 16.99 -6.19 -1.00
N ALA A 77 16.54 -7.38 -0.60
CA ALA A 77 17.43 -8.37 -0.01
C ALA A 77 18.19 -9.04 -1.17
N SER A 78 19.47 -8.68 -1.33
CA SER A 78 20.42 -9.42 -2.14
C SER A 78 20.72 -10.74 -1.42
N ALA A 79 19.96 -11.78 -1.72
CA ALA A 79 20.29 -13.12 -1.27
C ALA A 79 20.96 -13.88 -2.41
N ASP A 80 22.02 -14.61 -2.08
CA ASP A 80 22.91 -15.29 -3.02
C ASP A 80 22.22 -16.53 -3.61
N GLU A 81 22.08 -16.55 -4.93
CA GLU A 81 21.33 -17.57 -5.68
C GLU A 81 21.91 -18.98 -5.45
N SER A 82 23.23 -19.10 -5.25
CA SER A 82 23.87 -20.39 -4.97
C SER A 82 23.53 -20.99 -3.61
N PHE A 83 23.24 -20.15 -2.59
CA PHE A 83 22.84 -20.63 -1.27
C PHE A 83 21.44 -21.29 -1.31
N TYR A 84 20.55 -20.79 -2.18
CA TYR A 84 19.21 -21.34 -2.33
C TYR A 84 19.21 -22.74 -2.93
N GLU A 85 20.02 -22.99 -3.96
CA GLU A 85 20.07 -24.28 -4.65
C GLU A 85 20.62 -25.39 -3.75
N GLU A 86 21.67 -25.10 -2.97
CA GLU A 86 22.22 -26.04 -1.99
C GLU A 86 21.16 -26.41 -0.94
N TRP A 87 20.49 -25.42 -0.36
CA TRP A 87 19.47 -25.64 0.66
C TRP A 87 18.24 -26.41 0.13
N LEU A 88 17.82 -26.13 -1.10
CA LEU A 88 16.71 -26.87 -1.74
C LEU A 88 17.07 -28.36 -1.96
N SER A 89 18.34 -28.67 -2.21
CA SER A 89 18.79 -30.05 -2.40
C SER A 89 18.75 -30.89 -1.12
N GLU A 90 18.93 -30.26 0.05
CA GLU A 90 18.93 -30.93 1.36
C GLU A 90 17.51 -31.14 1.92
N LEU A 91 16.56 -30.29 1.53
CA LEU A 91 15.20 -30.25 2.06
C LEU A 91 14.45 -31.61 2.02
N PRO A 92 14.51 -32.42 0.92
CA PRO A 92 13.82 -33.70 0.88
C PRO A 92 14.36 -34.71 1.91
N SER A 93 15.66 -34.65 2.22
CA SER A 93 16.27 -35.53 3.21
C SER A 93 15.81 -35.21 4.63
N LEU A 94 15.69 -33.92 4.95
CA LEU A 94 15.20 -33.42 6.24
C LEU A 94 13.72 -33.73 6.46
N LEU A 95 12.92 -33.73 5.40
CA LEU A 95 11.48 -33.98 5.48
C LEU A 95 11.09 -35.45 5.40
N LYS A 96 12.04 -36.36 5.15
CA LYS A 96 11.77 -37.80 4.87
C LYS A 96 10.96 -38.50 5.97
N ASP A 97 11.20 -38.14 7.22
CA ASP A 97 10.57 -38.78 8.38
C ASP A 97 9.28 -38.08 8.85
N TYR A 98 8.88 -36.99 8.18
CA TYR A 98 7.69 -36.20 8.49
C TYR A 98 6.59 -36.47 7.48
N LYS A 99 5.35 -36.63 7.95
CA LYS A 99 4.19 -36.62 7.05
C LYS A 99 3.89 -35.20 6.60
N SER A 100 3.20 -35.05 5.47
CA SER A 100 2.84 -33.73 4.94
C SER A 100 2.02 -32.87 5.91
N ASP A 101 1.18 -33.48 6.73
CA ASP A 101 0.38 -32.81 7.78
C ASP A 101 1.18 -32.46 9.03
N ASP A 102 2.38 -33.03 9.20
CA ASP A 102 3.33 -32.70 10.28
C ASP A 102 4.32 -31.59 9.90
N VAL A 103 4.34 -31.16 8.63
CA VAL A 103 5.20 -30.08 8.13
C VAL A 103 4.43 -28.76 8.17
N PHE A 104 4.91 -27.82 8.99
CA PHE A 104 4.30 -26.50 9.13
C PHE A 104 5.27 -25.40 8.71
N ASN A 105 4.75 -24.43 7.96
CA ASN A 105 5.40 -23.13 7.83
C ASN A 105 4.76 -22.16 8.83
N ALA A 106 5.59 -21.43 9.57
CA ALA A 106 5.13 -20.39 10.47
C ALA A 106 5.93 -19.11 10.26
N ASP A 107 5.24 -17.99 10.12
CA ASP A 107 5.88 -16.69 9.94
C ASP A 107 5.19 -15.61 10.76
N LYS A 108 5.99 -14.65 11.25
CA LYS A 108 5.52 -13.51 12.03
C LYS A 108 5.35 -12.32 11.09
N THR A 109 4.11 -11.87 10.94
CA THR A 109 3.81 -10.66 10.20
C THR A 109 3.25 -9.57 11.10
N GLY A 110 3.57 -8.32 10.76
CA GLY A 110 2.96 -7.16 11.40
C GLY A 110 1.66 -6.81 10.69
N LEU A 111 0.53 -6.89 11.40
CA LEU A 111 -0.74 -6.35 10.94
C LEU A 111 -0.82 -4.87 11.36
N PHE A 112 -0.63 -3.97 10.41
CA PHE A 112 -0.67 -2.54 10.65
C PHE A 112 -2.07 -1.98 10.43
N PHE A 113 -2.66 -1.37 11.45
CA PHE A 113 -4.05 -0.88 11.43
C PHE A 113 -4.14 0.66 11.51
N GLN A 114 -3.01 1.34 11.70
CA GLN A 114 -2.87 2.80 11.56
C GLN A 114 -1.78 3.16 10.54
N CYS A 115 -1.49 2.26 9.61
CA CYS A 115 -0.49 2.52 8.59
C CYS A 115 -0.96 3.59 7.63
N LEU A 116 -0.09 4.54 7.34
CA LEU A 116 -0.29 5.45 6.23
C LEU A 116 -0.07 4.63 4.95
N PRO A 117 -0.69 5.02 3.83
CA PRO A 117 -0.51 4.32 2.57
C PRO A 117 0.94 4.04 2.23
N ASN A 118 1.22 2.83 1.72
CA ASN A 118 2.54 2.42 1.23
C ASN A 118 2.84 2.94 -0.20
N LYS A 119 1.90 3.67 -0.78
CA LYS A 119 2.02 4.40 -2.03
C LYS A 119 1.75 5.85 -1.74
N THR A 120 2.74 6.70 -1.98
CA THR A 120 2.57 8.15 -1.90
C THR A 120 2.54 8.74 -3.29
N ALA A 121 1.72 9.77 -3.45
CA ALA A 121 1.76 10.63 -4.63
C ALA A 121 2.97 11.56 -4.50
N ALA A 122 3.74 11.70 -5.57
CA ALA A 122 4.88 12.59 -5.67
C ALA A 122 4.85 13.30 -7.02
N PHE A 123 5.49 14.47 -7.12
CA PHE A 123 5.64 15.13 -8.41
C PHE A 123 6.56 14.33 -9.33
N LYS A 124 6.26 14.38 -10.62
CA LYS A 124 7.06 13.70 -11.64
C LYS A 124 8.47 14.31 -11.69
N GLY A 125 9.47 13.49 -11.38
CA GLY A 125 10.89 13.86 -11.42
C GLY A 125 11.53 14.03 -10.05
N GLU A 126 10.74 14.03 -8.97
CA GLU A 126 11.29 14.12 -7.62
C GLU A 126 11.74 12.76 -7.09
N GLU A 127 12.84 12.78 -6.34
CA GLU A 127 13.23 11.70 -5.44
C GLU A 127 12.60 11.98 -4.08
N TYR A 128 11.81 11.02 -3.60
CA TYR A 128 11.09 11.17 -2.34
C TYR A 128 11.59 10.13 -1.34
N HIS A 129 12.09 10.60 -0.22
CA HIS A 129 12.45 9.76 0.92
C HIS A 129 11.25 9.72 1.87
N GLY A 130 10.64 8.53 1.99
CA GLY A 130 9.41 8.33 2.76
C GLY A 130 9.54 8.73 4.23
N GLY A 131 8.44 9.26 4.79
CA GLY A 131 8.30 9.50 6.23
C GLY A 131 8.24 8.19 7.01
N LYS A 132 8.53 8.27 8.31
CA LYS A 132 8.48 7.10 9.20
C LYS A 132 7.02 6.64 9.36
N GLN A 133 6.69 5.52 8.73
CA GLN A 133 5.38 4.88 8.86
C GLN A 133 5.04 4.63 10.34
N SER A 134 3.79 4.85 10.70
CA SER A 134 3.27 4.44 12.00
C SER A 134 3.57 2.96 12.21
N LYS A 135 4.34 2.66 13.27
CA LYS A 135 4.72 1.29 13.63
C LYS A 135 3.68 0.61 14.51
N PHE A 136 2.52 1.23 14.75
CA PHE A 136 1.42 0.59 15.46
C PHE A 136 0.93 -0.60 14.64
N ARG A 137 1.33 -1.78 15.11
CA ARG A 137 1.06 -3.07 14.50
C ARG A 137 0.72 -4.05 15.60
N VAL A 138 -0.21 -4.93 15.30
CA VAL A 138 -0.35 -6.17 16.04
C VAL A 138 0.58 -7.18 15.38
N THR A 139 1.41 -7.86 16.15
CA THR A 139 2.23 -8.94 15.63
C THR A 139 1.40 -10.22 15.62
N VAL A 140 1.27 -10.82 14.44
CA VAL A 140 0.51 -12.06 14.25
C VAL A 140 1.48 -13.15 13.81
N LEU A 141 1.45 -14.29 14.50
CA LEU A 141 2.05 -15.52 14.02
C LEU A 141 1.03 -16.22 13.13
N LEU A 142 1.36 -16.38 11.86
CA LEU A 142 0.60 -17.19 10.92
C LEU A 142 1.26 -18.56 10.83
N THR A 143 0.46 -19.62 10.78
CA THR A 143 0.96 -20.99 10.65
C THR A 143 0.07 -21.76 9.70
N SER A 144 0.68 -22.48 8.75
CA SER A 144 -0.01 -23.36 7.81
C SER A 144 0.69 -24.70 7.75
N SER A 145 -0.08 -25.78 7.72
CA SER A 145 0.43 -27.10 7.31
C SER A 145 0.74 -27.09 5.81
N TYR A 146 1.61 -27.99 5.36
CA TYR A 146 2.02 -28.13 3.96
C TYR A 146 0.84 -28.53 3.06
N ASP A 147 -0.05 -29.40 3.54
CA ASP A 147 -1.29 -29.81 2.87
C ASP A 147 -2.43 -28.74 2.96
N ARG A 148 -2.17 -27.63 3.67
CA ARG A 148 -3.07 -26.49 3.92
C ARG A 148 -4.37 -26.84 4.65
N THR A 149 -4.47 -28.03 5.25
CA THR A 149 -5.64 -28.43 6.05
C THR A 149 -5.72 -27.66 7.37
N ILE A 150 -4.58 -27.23 7.90
CA ILE A 150 -4.49 -26.45 9.14
C ILE A 150 -3.95 -25.06 8.81
N GLN A 151 -4.75 -24.03 9.13
CA GLN A 151 -4.34 -22.63 9.06
C GLN A 151 -4.72 -21.95 10.37
N LYS A 152 -3.75 -21.35 11.04
CA LYS A 152 -3.95 -20.67 12.32
C LYS A 152 -3.27 -19.31 12.32
N ALA A 153 -3.93 -18.37 12.99
CA ALA A 153 -3.38 -17.05 13.30
C ALA A 153 -3.40 -16.87 14.81
N LYS A 154 -2.27 -16.47 15.40
CA LYS A 154 -2.17 -16.14 16.82
C LYS A 154 -1.65 -14.72 16.97
N VAL A 155 -2.44 -13.87 17.63
CA VAL A 155 -2.00 -12.55 18.07
C VAL A 155 -0.95 -12.74 19.16
N LEU A 156 0.20 -12.11 19.00
CA LEU A 156 1.31 -12.19 19.95
C LEU A 156 1.36 -10.95 20.86
N CYS A 157 1.31 -9.75 20.28
CA CYS A 157 1.37 -8.47 20.97
C CYS A 157 0.88 -7.33 20.07
#